data_AF-A0A0K9YND4-F1
#
_entry.id   AF-A0A0K9YND4-F1
#
_cell.length_a   1.000
_cell.length_b   1.000
_cell.length_c   1.000
_cell.angle_alpha   90.00
_cell.angle_beta   90.00
_cell.angle_gamma   90.00
#
_symmetry.space_group_name_H-M   'P 1'
#
loop_
_entity.id
_entity.type
_entity.pdbx_description
1 polymer ?
#
loop_
_entity_poly.entity_id
_entity_poly.type
_entity_poly.pdbx_seq_one_letter_code
_entity_poly.pdbx_strand_id
1 'polypeptide(L)'
;MDGTNTNLGSIKIPPALEYSATDPENQTFTITEYLNGKQLRSFPGTAGQKYPFTIDHDTWIRLDLDVAHQLKVRATDSTGLFSERIYTFTRIETHIEFMLDLANPSVRAQFSLDGKPERVLLTLDKYLPTGAMIESVKVCNNALDASPTWEDATGAVKGGRGYLFTNKTKTAENWAINFWVTIAKGTAAERVKLNGYGGAFD
;
A
#
# COMPACT_ATOMS: atom_id res chain seq x y z
N MET A 1 -23.64 6.03 21.02
CA MET A 1 -22.96 5.99 19.71
C MET A 1 -23.96 5.54 18.66
N ASP A 2 -23.91 6.10 17.45
CA ASP A 2 -24.82 5.73 16.36
C ASP A 2 -24.44 4.41 15.68
N GLY A 3 -25.22 4.01 14.68
CA GLY A 3 -24.99 2.84 13.84
C GLY A 3 -25.18 1.49 14.56
N THR A 4 -24.67 0.42 13.95
CA THR A 4 -24.65 -0.95 14.49
C THR A 4 -23.32 -1.63 14.19
N ASN A 5 -22.95 -2.63 14.98
CA ASN A 5 -21.74 -3.39 14.72
C ASN A 5 -21.85 -4.05 13.34
N THR A 6 -20.81 -3.91 12.53
CA THR A 6 -20.88 -4.28 11.11
C THR A 6 -19.67 -5.12 10.72
N ASN A 7 -19.92 -6.19 9.97
CA ASN A 7 -18.88 -6.91 9.24
C ASN A 7 -18.80 -6.32 7.83
N LEU A 8 -17.66 -5.72 7.50
CA LEU A 8 -17.38 -5.10 6.20
C LEU A 8 -16.93 -6.12 5.15
N GLY A 9 -16.77 -7.39 5.54
CA GLY A 9 -16.35 -8.47 4.67
C GLY A 9 -14.86 -8.39 4.29
N SER A 10 -14.54 -8.92 3.13
CA SER A 10 -13.19 -8.90 2.58
C SER A 10 -12.96 -7.65 1.73
N ILE A 11 -11.95 -6.85 2.07
CA ILE A 11 -11.70 -5.55 1.46
C ILE A 11 -10.21 -5.39 1.06
N LYS A 12 -9.97 -4.61 0.00
CA LYS A 12 -8.63 -4.32 -0.55
C LYS A 12 -8.13 -2.91 -0.21
N ILE A 13 -9.06 -2.00 0.07
CA ILE A 13 -8.77 -0.61 0.41
C ILE A 13 -9.21 -0.31 1.85
N PRO A 14 -8.58 0.66 2.54
CA PRO A 14 -9.05 1.12 3.84
C PRO A 14 -10.54 1.47 3.80
N PRO A 15 -11.35 1.05 4.78
CA PRO A 15 -12.76 1.38 4.78
C PRO A 15 -12.96 2.86 5.10
N ALA A 16 -13.81 3.53 4.33
CA ALA A 16 -14.26 4.89 4.62
C ALA A 16 -15.49 4.83 5.55
N LEU A 17 -15.27 4.99 6.85
CA LEU A 17 -16.34 4.94 7.85
C LEU A 17 -16.58 6.32 8.44
N GLU A 18 -17.83 6.62 8.74
CA GLU A 18 -18.24 7.76 9.55
C GLU A 18 -19.02 7.27 10.76
N TYR A 19 -18.89 7.99 11.87
CA TYR A 19 -19.64 7.71 13.09
C TYR A 19 -19.93 9.01 13.85
N SER A 20 -20.90 8.94 14.75
CA SER A 20 -21.22 10.03 15.68
C SER A 20 -21.58 9.49 17.07
N ALA A 21 -21.48 10.34 18.07
CA ALA A 21 -21.91 10.03 19.43
C ALA A 21 -22.66 11.21 20.04
N THR A 22 -23.63 10.88 20.88
CA THR A 22 -24.38 11.81 21.71
C THR A 22 -24.38 11.25 23.13
N ASP A 23 -24.45 12.15 24.10
CA ASP A 23 -24.58 11.84 25.52
C ASP A 23 -25.99 12.29 25.97
N PRO A 24 -26.86 11.39 26.46
CA PRO A 24 -28.23 11.74 26.86
C PRO A 24 -28.30 12.79 27.98
N GLU A 25 -27.27 12.84 28.84
CA GLU A 25 -27.15 13.76 29.96
C GLU A 25 -26.42 15.07 29.58
N ASN A 26 -26.08 15.25 28.29
CA ASN A 26 -25.31 16.39 27.77
C ASN A 26 -23.94 16.59 28.45
N GLN A 27 -23.31 15.50 28.89
CA GLN A 27 -21.95 15.52 29.42
C GLN A 27 -20.91 15.63 28.30
N THR A 28 -19.71 16.07 28.67
CA THR A 28 -18.55 15.96 27.78
C THR A 28 -18.10 14.50 27.69
N PHE A 29 -17.63 14.10 26.52
CA PHE A 29 -17.14 12.75 26.29
C PHE A 29 -15.87 12.75 25.43
N THR A 30 -15.07 11.71 25.58
CA THR A 30 -13.86 11.46 24.78
C THR A 30 -14.12 10.32 23.82
N ILE A 31 -13.71 10.50 22.56
CA ILE A 31 -13.72 9.47 21.54
C ILE A 31 -12.31 8.86 21.45
N THR A 32 -12.23 7.54 21.48
CA THR A 32 -10.98 6.81 21.26
C THR A 32 -11.17 5.75 20.17
N GLU A 33 -10.27 5.74 19.20
CA GLU A 33 -10.27 4.83 18.06
C GLU A 33 -9.17 3.80 18.20
N TYR A 34 -9.47 2.56 17.81
CA TYR A 34 -8.55 1.43 17.89
C TYR A 34 -8.56 0.61 16.60
N LEU A 35 -7.40 0.04 16.28
CA LEU A 35 -7.20 -1.00 15.28
C LEU A 35 -6.56 -2.20 15.98
N ASN A 36 -7.25 -3.34 15.96
CA ASN A 36 -6.82 -4.59 16.62
C ASN A 36 -6.41 -4.37 18.08
N GLY A 37 -7.16 -3.54 18.81
CA GLY A 37 -6.88 -3.19 20.21
C GLY A 37 -5.79 -2.14 20.43
N LYS A 38 -4.99 -1.79 19.42
CA LYS A 38 -4.03 -0.68 19.49
C LYS A 38 -4.77 0.65 19.28
N GLN A 39 -4.59 1.58 20.20
CA GLN A 39 -5.14 2.93 20.06
C GLN A 39 -4.50 3.65 18.87
N LEU A 40 -5.32 4.18 17.97
CA LEU A 40 -4.91 5.03 16.86
C LEU A 40 -4.89 6.50 17.27
N ARG A 41 -5.99 6.99 17.85
CA ARG A 41 -6.11 8.37 18.37
C ARG A 41 -7.18 8.48 19.44
N SER A 42 -7.12 9.57 20.21
CA SER A 42 -8.10 9.93 21.23
C SER A 42 -8.33 11.45 21.22
N PHE A 43 -9.57 11.90 21.30
CA PHE A 43 -9.92 13.32 21.22
C PHE A 43 -11.28 13.62 21.87
N PRO A 44 -11.54 14.87 22.32
CA PRO A 44 -12.86 15.27 22.81
C PRO A 44 -13.91 15.22 21.69
N GLY A 45 -15.06 14.59 21.96
CA GLY A 45 -16.16 14.52 21.00
C GLY A 45 -17.16 15.66 21.15
N THR A 46 -17.79 16.03 20.04
CA THR A 46 -18.92 16.96 19.98
C THR A 46 -20.19 16.17 19.71
N ALA A 47 -21.23 16.40 20.51
CA ALA A 47 -22.50 15.68 20.38
C ALA A 47 -23.09 15.80 18.96
N GLY A 48 -23.37 14.66 18.32
CA GLY A 48 -23.97 14.57 16.99
C GLY A 48 -23.04 14.94 15.82
N GLN A 49 -21.82 15.40 16.09
CA GLN A 49 -20.83 15.64 15.03
C GLN A 49 -20.39 14.31 14.41
N LYS A 50 -20.31 14.30 13.07
CA LYS A 50 -19.76 13.16 12.32
C LYS A 50 -18.24 13.23 12.28
N TYR A 51 -17.60 12.09 12.52
CA TYR A 51 -16.16 11.93 12.45
C TYR A 51 -15.80 10.83 11.45
N PRO A 52 -14.85 11.07 10.53
CA PRO A 52 -14.32 10.01 9.68
C PRO A 52 -13.36 9.13 10.48
N PHE A 53 -13.48 7.81 10.38
CA PHE A 53 -12.44 6.88 10.83
C PHE A 53 -11.43 6.71 9.70
N THR A 54 -10.17 7.07 9.94
CA THR A 54 -9.11 7.00 8.92
C THR A 54 -8.00 6.07 9.35
N ILE A 55 -7.57 5.19 8.45
CA ILE A 55 -6.35 4.38 8.59
C ILE A 55 -5.36 4.92 7.58
N ASP A 56 -4.16 5.32 8.02
CA ASP A 56 -3.11 5.77 7.11
C ASP A 56 -2.57 4.60 6.28
N HIS A 57 -1.92 4.93 5.16
CA HIS A 57 -1.47 3.94 4.20
C HIS A 57 -0.45 2.95 4.80
N ASP A 58 0.51 3.42 5.60
CA ASP A 58 1.55 2.56 6.18
C ASP A 58 0.94 1.58 7.20
N THR A 59 0.04 2.06 8.05
CA THR A 59 -0.73 1.20 8.96
C THR A 59 -1.55 0.16 8.19
N TRP A 60 -2.22 0.56 7.10
CA TRP A 60 -3.05 -0.33 6.29
C TRP A 60 -2.25 -1.46 5.63
N ILE A 61 -1.15 -1.12 4.94
CA ILE A 61 -0.38 -2.12 4.18
C ILE A 61 0.34 -3.14 5.07
N ARG A 62 0.58 -2.78 6.35
CA ARG A 62 1.17 -3.67 7.38
C ARG A 62 0.18 -4.64 8.01
N LEU A 63 -1.11 -4.49 7.75
CA LEU A 63 -2.11 -5.45 8.21
C LEU A 63 -1.93 -6.79 7.51
N ASP A 64 -2.00 -7.87 8.30
CA ASP A 64 -1.95 -9.23 7.81
C ASP A 64 -3.06 -9.51 6.80
N LEU A 65 -2.73 -10.24 5.74
CA LEU A 65 -3.72 -10.68 4.76
C LEU A 65 -4.48 -11.90 5.25
N ASP A 66 -5.73 -12.03 4.82
CA ASP A 66 -6.57 -13.22 5.00
C ASP A 66 -6.88 -13.58 6.46
N VAL A 67 -6.79 -12.58 7.37
CA VAL A 67 -7.18 -12.71 8.78
C VAL A 67 -8.20 -11.65 9.17
N ALA A 68 -8.97 -11.91 10.23
CA ALA A 68 -9.93 -10.96 10.75
C ALA A 68 -9.23 -9.80 11.49
N HIS A 69 -9.64 -8.58 11.15
CA HIS A 69 -9.26 -7.35 11.81
C HIS A 69 -10.47 -6.66 12.43
N GLN A 70 -10.20 -5.78 13.40
CA GLN A 70 -11.21 -5.04 14.13
C GLN A 70 -10.85 -3.56 14.19
N LEU A 71 -11.79 -2.71 13.76
CA LEU A 71 -11.83 -1.30 14.13
C LEU A 71 -12.81 -1.15 15.28
N LYS A 72 -12.44 -0.33 16.25
CA LYS A 72 -13.31 -0.02 17.37
C LYS A 72 -13.30 1.47 17.64
N VAL A 73 -14.48 2.04 17.81
CA VAL A 73 -14.67 3.39 18.32
C VAL A 73 -15.32 3.27 19.69
N ARG A 74 -14.75 3.95 20.67
CA ARG A 74 -15.31 4.05 22.03
C ARG A 74 -15.56 5.52 22.34
N ALA A 75 -16.77 5.85 22.75
CA ALA A 75 -17.09 7.14 23.37
C ALA A 75 -17.26 6.91 24.87
N THR A 76 -16.48 7.62 25.69
CA THR A 76 -16.50 7.52 27.16
C THR A 76 -16.86 8.89 27.73
N ASP A 77 -17.89 8.95 28.58
CA ASP A 77 -18.34 10.18 29.24
C ASP A 77 -17.40 10.60 30.38
N SER A 78 -17.71 11.72 31.01
CA SER A 78 -16.93 12.26 32.13
C SER A 78 -16.98 11.42 33.43
N THR A 79 -17.93 10.48 33.53
CA THR A 79 -18.09 9.56 34.66
C THR A 79 -17.43 8.20 34.43
N GLY A 80 -16.94 7.95 33.22
CA GLY A 80 -16.29 6.69 32.81
C GLY A 80 -17.24 5.66 32.19
N LEU A 81 -18.53 5.98 32.02
CA LEU A 81 -19.45 5.15 31.26
C LEU A 81 -19.13 5.28 29.77
N PHE A 82 -19.36 4.20 29.01
CA PHE A 82 -18.97 4.19 27.60
C PHE A 82 -19.94 3.46 26.70
N SER A 83 -19.90 3.81 25.41
CA SER A 83 -20.56 3.13 24.30
C SER A 83 -19.52 2.83 23.22
N GLU A 84 -19.63 1.65 22.59
CA GLU A 84 -18.71 1.22 21.54
C GLU A 84 -19.42 0.88 20.22
N ARG A 85 -18.67 1.08 19.13
CA ARG A 85 -19.00 0.57 17.81
C ARG A 85 -17.83 -0.23 17.27
N ILE A 86 -18.14 -1.43 16.78
CA ILE A 86 -17.16 -2.37 16.26
C ILE A 86 -17.41 -2.60 14.78
N TYR A 87 -16.35 -2.48 13.99
CA TYR A 87 -16.31 -2.88 12.59
C TYR A 87 -15.30 -4.01 12.43
N THR A 88 -15.67 -5.08 11.75
CA THR A 88 -14.75 -6.18 11.42
C THR A 88 -14.54 -6.27 9.92
N PHE A 89 -13.35 -6.68 9.50
CA PHE A 89 -13.03 -6.86 8.10
C PHE A 89 -11.91 -7.89 7.94
N THR A 90 -11.77 -8.43 6.73
CA THR A 90 -10.58 -9.20 6.33
C THR A 90 -9.87 -8.43 5.24
N ARG A 91 -8.59 -8.12 5.42
CA ARG A 91 -7.81 -7.51 4.34
C ARG A 91 -7.42 -8.60 3.34
N ILE A 92 -7.68 -8.36 2.06
CA ILE A 92 -7.29 -9.26 0.97
C ILE A 92 -6.47 -8.49 -0.06
N GLU A 93 -5.59 -9.19 -0.78
CA GLU A 93 -4.88 -8.63 -1.93
C GLU A 93 -4.76 -9.63 -3.07
N THR A 94 -4.68 -9.09 -4.28
CA THR A 94 -4.51 -9.89 -5.50
C THR A 94 -3.19 -9.63 -6.20
N HIS A 95 -2.45 -8.58 -5.81
CA HIS A 95 -1.21 -8.19 -6.47
C HIS A 95 -0.14 -7.76 -5.46
N ILE A 96 1.12 -7.97 -5.84
CA ILE A 96 2.25 -7.21 -5.33
C ILE A 96 2.64 -6.23 -6.43
N GLU A 97 2.75 -4.97 -6.07
CA GLU A 97 3.11 -3.89 -6.98
C GLU A 97 4.13 -2.97 -6.32
N PHE A 98 5.24 -2.70 -7.01
CA PHE A 98 6.26 -1.78 -6.47
C PHE A 98 7.10 -1.14 -7.57
N MET A 99 7.69 0.00 -7.20
CA MET A 99 8.64 0.80 -7.97
C MET A 99 9.74 1.30 -7.05
N LEU A 100 10.85 1.78 -7.62
CA LEU A 100 11.80 2.57 -6.84
C LEU A 100 11.17 3.90 -6.44
N ASP A 101 11.23 4.23 -5.15
CA ASP A 101 10.87 5.55 -4.64
C ASP A 101 11.98 6.55 -4.96
N LEU A 102 11.94 7.09 -6.18
CA LEU A 102 12.88 8.14 -6.58
C LEU A 102 12.59 9.48 -5.89
N ALA A 103 11.52 9.64 -5.10
CA ALA A 103 11.36 10.82 -4.25
C ALA A 103 12.33 10.78 -3.06
N ASN A 104 12.72 9.58 -2.61
CA ASN A 104 13.77 9.39 -1.63
C ASN A 104 15.16 9.73 -2.23
N PRO A 105 15.88 10.74 -1.70
CA PRO A 105 17.17 11.14 -2.26
C PRO A 105 18.24 10.04 -2.25
N SER A 106 18.23 9.16 -1.24
CA SER A 106 19.19 8.06 -1.14
C SER A 106 18.96 7.00 -2.19
N VAL A 107 17.69 6.70 -2.50
CA VAL A 107 17.34 5.80 -3.62
C VAL A 107 17.70 6.49 -4.93
N ARG A 108 17.26 7.74 -5.14
CA ARG A 108 17.56 8.50 -6.36
C ARG A 108 19.05 8.53 -6.69
N ALA A 109 19.90 8.79 -5.70
CA ALA A 109 21.35 8.85 -5.88
C ALA A 109 21.96 7.53 -6.39
N GLN A 110 21.38 6.38 -6.03
CA GLN A 110 21.87 5.06 -6.48
C GLN A 110 21.43 4.70 -7.89
N PHE A 111 20.37 5.33 -8.41
CA PHE A 111 19.76 4.99 -9.70
C PHE A 111 19.82 6.13 -10.73
N SER A 112 20.49 7.24 -10.40
CA SER A 112 20.82 8.31 -11.35
C SER A 112 22.16 8.02 -12.04
N LEU A 113 22.26 8.33 -13.34
CA LEU A 113 23.43 8.06 -14.17
C LEU A 113 23.90 9.32 -14.91
N ASP A 114 25.20 9.38 -15.16
CA ASP A 114 25.88 10.39 -15.97
C ASP A 114 25.77 10.10 -17.48
N GLY A 115 25.62 8.83 -17.85
CA GLY A 115 25.37 8.35 -19.21
C GLY A 115 23.96 7.81 -19.43
N LYS A 116 23.57 7.66 -20.71
CA LYS A 116 22.33 6.97 -21.08
C LYS A 116 22.51 5.47 -20.83
N PRO A 117 21.72 4.83 -19.96
CA PRO A 117 21.80 3.39 -19.82
C PRO A 117 21.18 2.73 -21.06
N GLU A 118 21.90 1.76 -21.60
CA GLU A 118 21.55 0.95 -22.76
C GLU A 118 20.84 -0.34 -22.34
N ARG A 119 21.08 -0.84 -21.13
CA ARG A 119 20.55 -2.12 -20.67
C ARG A 119 20.20 -2.13 -19.19
N VAL A 120 19.18 -2.91 -18.84
CA VAL A 120 18.85 -3.25 -17.46
C VAL A 120 18.62 -4.75 -17.30
N LEU A 121 19.22 -5.34 -16.28
CA LEU A 121 18.93 -6.69 -15.81
C LEU A 121 18.23 -6.56 -14.45
N LEU A 122 16.99 -7.04 -14.35
CA LEU A 122 16.25 -7.16 -13.10
C LEU A 122 16.00 -8.63 -12.77
N THR A 123 16.34 -9.03 -11.55
CA THR A 123 16.09 -10.35 -10.99
C THR A 123 15.22 -10.20 -9.75
N LEU A 124 14.21 -11.07 -9.62
CA LEU A 124 13.29 -11.07 -8.49
C LEU A 124 13.48 -12.35 -7.68
N ASP A 125 13.80 -12.23 -6.39
CA ASP A 125 13.74 -13.31 -5.41
C ASP A 125 12.30 -13.41 -4.90
N LYS A 126 11.63 -14.50 -5.27
CA LYS A 126 10.17 -14.64 -5.14
C LYS A 126 9.75 -16.09 -5.00
N TYR A 127 8.60 -16.29 -4.36
CA TYR A 127 7.84 -17.53 -4.37
C TYR A 127 6.53 -17.31 -5.12
N LEU A 128 6.37 -17.99 -6.27
CA LEU A 128 5.15 -17.96 -7.08
C LEU A 128 4.52 -19.36 -7.06
N PRO A 129 3.48 -19.59 -6.23
CA PRO A 129 2.71 -20.83 -6.29
C PRO A 129 1.96 -20.99 -7.61
N THR A 130 1.48 -22.20 -7.91
CA THR A 130 0.67 -22.49 -9.10
C THR A 130 -0.52 -21.54 -9.19
N GLY A 131 -0.70 -20.90 -10.35
CA GLY A 131 -1.75 -19.91 -10.60
C GLY A 131 -1.31 -18.46 -10.40
N ALA A 132 -0.18 -18.21 -9.72
CA ALA A 132 0.44 -16.90 -9.63
C ALA A 132 1.45 -16.67 -10.76
N MET A 133 1.69 -15.42 -11.13
CA MET A 133 2.64 -15.06 -12.17
C MET A 133 3.22 -13.66 -11.99
N ILE A 134 4.43 -13.43 -12.53
CA ILE A 134 4.83 -12.07 -12.89
C ILE A 134 3.86 -11.62 -13.98
N GLU A 135 3.02 -10.64 -13.66
CA GLU A 135 2.05 -10.08 -14.59
C GLU A 135 2.76 -9.13 -15.54
N SER A 136 3.51 -8.17 -15.00
CA SER A 136 4.32 -7.24 -15.79
C SER A 136 5.59 -6.80 -15.08
N VAL A 137 6.60 -6.48 -15.87
CA VAL A 137 7.78 -5.71 -15.46
C VAL A 137 8.03 -4.64 -16.51
N LYS A 138 7.74 -3.39 -16.16
CA LYS A 138 8.07 -2.24 -16.99
C LYS A 138 9.38 -1.63 -16.51
N VAL A 139 10.17 -1.09 -17.43
CA VAL A 139 11.43 -0.40 -17.12
C VAL A 139 11.48 0.92 -17.88
N CYS A 140 12.18 1.90 -17.36
CA CYS A 140 12.49 3.14 -18.08
C CYS A 140 13.93 3.57 -17.78
N ASN A 141 14.55 4.25 -18.73
CA ASN A 141 15.90 4.83 -18.56
C ASN A 141 15.90 6.35 -18.32
N ASN A 142 14.74 7.00 -18.44
CA ASN A 142 14.54 8.43 -18.21
C ASN A 142 13.58 8.69 -17.03
N ALA A 143 13.76 7.98 -15.91
CA ALA A 143 12.82 7.97 -14.79
C ALA A 143 12.63 9.32 -14.08
N LEU A 144 13.52 10.30 -14.30
CA LEU A 144 13.40 11.66 -13.77
C LEU A 144 12.64 12.62 -14.69
N ASP A 145 12.28 12.18 -15.90
CA ASP A 145 11.43 12.97 -16.78
C ASP A 145 10.04 13.17 -16.15
N ALA A 146 9.39 14.30 -16.45
CA ALA A 146 8.00 14.52 -16.04
C ALA A 146 7.03 13.47 -16.64
N SER A 147 7.44 12.84 -17.74
CA SER A 147 6.73 11.72 -18.37
C SER A 147 7.74 10.68 -18.87
N PRO A 148 8.16 9.74 -18.01
CA PRO A 148 9.12 8.70 -18.39
C PRO A 148 8.59 7.77 -19.48
N THR A 149 9.50 7.26 -20.30
CA THR A 149 9.20 6.31 -21.37
C THR A 149 9.29 4.89 -20.83
N TRP A 150 8.15 4.29 -20.50
CA TRP A 150 8.08 2.92 -20.00
C TRP A 150 8.11 1.89 -21.12
N GLU A 151 8.99 0.92 -21.00
CA GLU A 151 9.17 -0.21 -21.91
C GLU A 151 8.88 -1.55 -21.20
N ASP A 152 8.37 -2.55 -21.91
CA ASP A 152 8.01 -3.85 -21.32
C ASP A 152 9.20 -4.82 -21.32
N ALA A 153 9.73 -5.09 -20.13
CA ALA A 153 10.82 -6.04 -19.88
C ALA A 153 10.35 -7.38 -19.32
N THR A 154 9.04 -7.66 -19.29
CA THR A 154 8.46 -8.86 -18.65
C THR A 154 9.08 -10.15 -19.17
N GLY A 155 9.22 -10.29 -20.48
CA GLY A 155 9.83 -11.46 -21.12
C GLY A 155 11.33 -11.59 -20.86
N ALA A 156 12.04 -10.47 -20.68
CA ALA A 156 13.46 -10.47 -20.33
C ALA A 156 13.66 -10.95 -18.88
N VAL A 157 12.89 -10.41 -17.93
CA VAL A 157 12.95 -10.79 -16.51
C VAL A 157 12.52 -12.23 -16.28
N LYS A 158 11.42 -12.68 -16.91
CA LYS A 158 11.01 -14.10 -16.84
C LYS A 158 12.09 -15.05 -17.40
N GLY A 159 12.84 -14.59 -18.41
CA GLY A 159 13.92 -15.35 -19.01
C GLY A 159 15.29 -15.20 -18.33
N GLY A 160 15.41 -14.40 -17.26
CA GLY A 160 16.70 -14.12 -16.61
C GLY A 160 17.69 -13.38 -17.51
N ARG A 161 17.21 -12.49 -18.40
CA ARG A 161 18.02 -11.75 -19.39
C ARG A 161 17.93 -10.25 -19.16
N GLY A 162 18.95 -9.52 -19.60
CA GLY A 162 18.90 -8.07 -19.69
C GLY A 162 17.93 -7.60 -20.77
N TYR A 163 17.22 -6.51 -20.49
CA TYR A 163 16.41 -5.77 -21.44
C TYR A 163 17.23 -4.62 -22.04
N LEU A 164 17.23 -4.49 -23.37
CA LEU A 164 17.90 -3.40 -24.08
C LEU A 164 16.90 -2.26 -24.28
N PHE A 165 17.23 -1.07 -23.78
CA PHE A 165 16.36 0.09 -23.92
C PHE A 165 16.29 0.56 -25.37
N THR A 166 15.08 0.82 -25.84
CA THR A 166 14.84 1.43 -27.15
C THR A 166 14.72 2.95 -27.05
N ASN A 167 14.36 3.47 -25.87
CA ASN A 167 14.32 4.91 -25.62
C ASN A 167 15.72 5.53 -25.69
N LYS A 168 15.85 6.60 -26.49
CA LYS A 168 17.10 7.33 -26.73
C LYS A 168 17.06 8.78 -26.23
N THR A 169 15.96 9.20 -25.62
CA THR A 169 15.72 10.60 -25.26
C THR A 169 15.39 10.77 -23.79
N LYS A 170 15.83 11.88 -23.20
CA LYS A 170 15.39 12.37 -21.88
C LYS A 170 15.10 13.85 -21.95
N THR A 171 14.29 14.33 -21.02
CA THR A 171 13.98 15.76 -20.82
C THR A 171 14.54 16.30 -19.50
N ALA A 172 14.79 15.44 -18.52
CA ALA A 172 15.46 15.78 -17.27
C ALA A 172 16.97 16.03 -17.45
N GLU A 173 17.59 16.65 -16.45
CA GLU A 173 19.03 16.93 -16.42
C GLU A 173 19.87 15.65 -16.42
N ASN A 174 19.51 14.66 -15.60
CA ASN A 174 20.23 13.39 -15.45
C ASN A 174 19.40 12.22 -15.98
N TRP A 175 20.09 11.17 -16.45
CA TRP A 175 19.45 9.88 -16.71
C TRP A 175 19.16 9.18 -15.37
N ALA A 176 18.13 8.34 -15.35
CA ALA A 176 17.87 7.49 -14.20
C ALA A 176 17.05 6.29 -14.63
N ILE A 177 17.35 5.11 -14.08
CA ILE A 177 16.49 3.95 -14.30
C ILE A 177 15.38 3.87 -13.25
N ASN A 178 14.25 3.29 -13.64
CA ASN A 178 13.27 2.76 -12.71
C ASN A 178 12.65 1.49 -13.31
N PHE A 179 12.02 0.71 -12.47
CA PHE A 179 11.23 -0.44 -12.86
C PHE A 179 9.91 -0.43 -12.10
N TRP A 180 8.89 -0.97 -12.73
CA TRP A 180 7.57 -1.14 -12.17
C TRP A 180 7.18 -2.59 -12.33
N VAL A 181 7.13 -3.30 -11.21
CA VAL A 181 6.86 -4.74 -11.16
C VAL A 181 5.46 -4.97 -10.62
N THR A 182 4.68 -5.77 -11.33
CA THR A 182 3.38 -6.26 -10.90
C THR A 182 3.38 -7.78 -10.93
N ILE A 183 3.08 -8.40 -9.78
CA ILE A 183 2.94 -9.85 -9.63
C ILE A 183 1.49 -10.15 -9.26
N ALA A 184 0.82 -10.97 -10.06
CA ALA A 184 -0.54 -11.40 -9.79
C ALA A 184 -0.56 -12.69 -8.96
N LYS A 185 -1.40 -12.72 -7.92
CA LYS A 185 -1.77 -13.96 -7.21
C LYS A 185 -2.55 -14.91 -8.12
N GLY A 186 -3.32 -14.36 -9.07
CA GLY A 186 -4.13 -15.14 -10.01
C GLY A 186 -5.04 -16.12 -9.28
N THR A 187 -4.96 -17.40 -9.62
CA THR A 187 -5.77 -18.47 -8.99
C THR A 187 -5.06 -19.18 -7.84
N ALA A 188 -3.88 -18.70 -7.42
CA ALA A 188 -3.11 -19.37 -6.38
C ALA A 188 -3.84 -19.39 -5.03
N ALA A 189 -3.94 -20.56 -4.43
CA ALA A 189 -4.45 -20.73 -3.07
C ALA A 189 -3.44 -20.22 -2.02
N GLU A 190 -2.15 -20.41 -2.29
CA GLU A 190 -1.06 -20.02 -1.38
C GLU A 190 -0.71 -18.53 -1.47
N ARG A 191 0.09 -18.05 -0.51
CA ARG A 191 0.62 -16.69 -0.52
C ARG A 191 1.74 -16.55 -1.55
N VAL A 192 1.66 -15.50 -2.36
CA VAL A 192 2.76 -15.01 -3.18
C VAL A 192 3.75 -14.28 -2.27
N LYS A 193 5.06 -14.49 -2.47
CA LYS A 193 6.10 -13.76 -1.74
C LYS A 193 7.09 -13.12 -2.70
N LEU A 194 7.48 -11.90 -2.38
CA LEU A 194 8.64 -11.22 -2.97
C LEU A 194 9.61 -10.96 -1.82
N ASN A 195 10.73 -11.67 -1.80
CA ASN A 195 11.74 -11.54 -0.74
C ASN A 195 12.73 -10.41 -1.05
N GLY A 196 12.91 -10.09 -2.33
CA GLY A 196 13.77 -9.01 -2.76
C GLY A 196 13.91 -8.93 -4.28
N TYR A 197 14.73 -7.98 -4.71
CA TYR A 197 15.14 -7.82 -6.10
C TYR A 197 16.64 -7.51 -6.15
N GLY A 198 17.25 -7.79 -7.29
CA GLY A 198 18.65 -7.49 -7.57
C GLY A 198 18.85 -7.32 -9.07
N GLY A 199 20.05 -6.93 -9.48
CA GLY A 199 20.29 -6.66 -10.89
C GLY A 199 21.54 -5.84 -11.17
N ALA A 200 21.63 -5.41 -12.42
CA ALA A 200 22.67 -4.51 -12.91
C ALA A 200 22.09 -3.66 -14.06
N PHE A 201 22.73 -2.54 -14.33
CA PHE A 201 22.42 -1.68 -15.47
C PHE A 201 23.71 -1.07 -15.99
N ASP A 202 23.74 -0.79 -17.28
CA ASP A 202 24.86 -0.19 -18.01
C ASP A 202 24.34 0.74 -19.11
#